data_AF-A0A3M9LT89-F1
#
_entry.id   AF-A0A3M9LT89-F1
#
_cell.length_a   1.000
_cell.length_b   1.000
_cell.length_c   1.000
_cell.angle_alpha   90.00
_cell.angle_beta   90.00
_cell.angle_gamma   90.00
#
_symmetry.space_group_name_H-M   'P 1'
#
loop_
_entity.id
_entity.type
_entity.pdbx_description
1 polymer ?
#
loop_
_entity_poly.entity_id
_entity_poly.type
_entity_poly.pdbx_seq_one_letter_code
_entity_poly.pdbx_strand_id
1 'polypeptide(L)'
;MEIFFVDEDETIITFFNYSRPDPYFSPFKVEHLPDDGWIIDRMVAVSGFDEQTARSHLQEMKAEIETESRPIMEVSRPAAPSALYADLQEMSTSSEFSLTYGEGSTALMFYDEERLAGKINCVVPNHRIVHEIDGPTYTVKVDKLGGVDLYVEPAPGERIPEETYTAVFKTMFRDIGLPEAAVDEYEFTYSASAW
;
A
#
# COMPACT_ATOMS: atom_id res chain seq x y z
N MET A 1 -2.55 -5.27 -11.53
CA MET A 1 -3.49 -4.15 -11.75
C MET A 1 -3.69 -3.48 -10.42
N GLU A 2 -3.50 -2.18 -10.36
CA GLU A 2 -3.84 -1.34 -9.22
C GLU A 2 -4.92 -0.35 -9.67
N ILE A 3 -5.93 -0.16 -8.83
CA ILE A 3 -7.01 0.79 -9.09
C ILE A 3 -6.89 1.87 -8.04
N PHE A 4 -6.71 3.11 -8.50
CA PHE A 4 -6.59 4.30 -7.69
C PHE A 4 -7.82 5.17 -7.88
N PHE A 5 -8.27 5.78 -6.78
CA PHE A 5 -9.35 6.75 -6.77
C PHE A 5 -8.71 8.12 -6.65
N VAL A 6 -8.94 8.99 -7.63
CA VAL A 6 -8.38 10.35 -7.60
C VAL A 6 -9.37 11.29 -6.92
N ASP A 7 -10.66 11.17 -7.26
CA ASP A 7 -11.77 11.88 -6.64
C ASP A 7 -13.07 11.05 -6.69
N GLU A 8 -14.21 11.68 -6.40
CA GLU A 8 -15.52 11.00 -6.38
C GLU A 8 -16.05 10.63 -7.78
N ASP A 9 -15.47 11.18 -8.86
CA ASP A 9 -15.99 11.05 -10.23
C ASP A 9 -15.01 10.36 -11.19
N GLU A 10 -13.73 10.28 -10.83
CA GLU A 10 -12.65 9.76 -11.68
C GLU A 10 -11.89 8.60 -11.02
N THR A 11 -11.66 7.56 -11.82
CA THR A 11 -10.87 6.39 -11.45
C THR A 11 -9.67 6.26 -12.38
N ILE A 12 -8.49 6.03 -11.79
CA ILE A 12 -7.29 5.68 -12.54
C ILE A 12 -7.00 4.19 -12.36
N ILE A 13 -6.92 3.46 -13.46
CA ILE A 13 -6.48 2.07 -13.47
C ILE A 13 -5.05 2.03 -14.00
N THR A 14 -4.13 1.50 -13.21
CA THR A 14 -2.72 1.39 -13.58
C THR A 14 -2.27 -0.07 -13.57
N PHE A 15 -1.52 -0.50 -14.57
CA PHE A 15 -0.94 -1.84 -14.61
C PHE A 15 0.54 -1.81 -14.22
N PHE A 16 0.84 -2.50 -13.12
CA PHE A 16 2.19 -2.86 -12.71
C PHE A 16 2.40 -4.37 -12.82
N ASN A 17 3.60 -4.77 -13.22
CA ASN A 17 4.01 -6.17 -13.30
C ASN A 17 5.31 -6.35 -12.50
N TYR A 18 5.17 -6.72 -11.23
CA TYR A 18 6.30 -6.94 -10.30
C TYR A 18 7.13 -8.18 -10.62
N SER A 19 6.67 -9.05 -11.53
CA SER A 19 7.39 -10.26 -11.95
C SER A 19 8.34 -10.01 -13.12
N ARG A 20 8.42 -8.77 -13.60
CA ARG A 20 9.30 -8.38 -14.69
C ARG A 20 10.78 -8.57 -14.30
N PRO A 21 11.58 -9.28 -15.11
CA PRO A 21 13.00 -9.49 -14.84
C PRO A 21 13.87 -8.29 -15.23
N ASP A 22 13.31 -7.37 -16.01
CA ASP A 22 14.00 -6.19 -16.51
C ASP A 22 14.05 -5.05 -15.45
N PRO A 23 15.01 -4.12 -15.55
CA PRO A 23 15.18 -3.05 -14.56
C PRO A 23 13.90 -2.23 -14.36
N TYR A 24 13.70 -1.72 -13.14
CA TYR A 24 12.50 -0.95 -12.76
C TYR A 24 12.17 0.21 -13.72
N PHE A 25 13.19 0.83 -14.33
CA PHE A 25 13.03 1.96 -15.25
C PHE A 25 12.78 1.58 -16.71
N SER A 26 12.65 0.29 -17.01
CA SER A 26 12.41 -0.17 -18.36
C SER A 26 10.99 0.17 -18.82
N PRO A 27 10.82 0.62 -20.08
CA PRO A 27 9.51 0.94 -20.65
C PRO A 27 8.48 -0.18 -20.47
N PHE A 28 7.26 0.17 -20.06
CA PHE A 28 6.14 -0.78 -20.06
C PHE A 28 5.68 -1.01 -21.51
N LYS A 29 5.28 -2.24 -21.84
CA LYS A 29 4.86 -2.66 -23.17
C LYS A 29 3.55 -3.45 -23.10
N VAL A 30 2.83 -3.54 -24.21
CA VAL A 30 1.55 -4.26 -24.29
C VAL A 30 1.71 -5.73 -23.88
N GLU A 31 2.85 -6.36 -24.20
CA GLU A 31 3.18 -7.74 -23.84
C GLU A 31 3.30 -7.99 -22.32
N HIS A 32 3.39 -6.94 -21.50
CA HIS A 32 3.44 -7.05 -20.04
C HIS A 32 2.05 -7.04 -19.38
N LEU A 33 1.00 -6.76 -20.15
CA LEU A 33 -0.38 -6.80 -19.67
C LEU A 33 -0.85 -8.25 -19.44
N PRO A 34 -1.82 -8.47 -18.52
CA PRO A 34 -2.59 -9.70 -18.49
C PRO A 34 -3.38 -9.92 -19.80
N ASP A 35 -3.96 -11.10 -19.94
CA ASP A 35 -4.86 -11.41 -21.07
C ASP A 35 -6.03 -10.42 -21.17
N ASP A 36 -6.37 -10.01 -22.38
CA ASP A 36 -7.44 -9.03 -22.65
C ASP A 36 -8.77 -9.41 -22.01
N GLY A 37 -9.15 -10.69 -22.08
CA GLY A 37 -10.39 -11.18 -21.48
C GLY A 37 -10.40 -10.96 -19.96
N TRP A 38 -9.28 -11.24 -19.29
CA TRP A 38 -9.15 -11.01 -17.86
C TRP A 38 -9.29 -9.52 -17.53
N ILE A 39 -8.66 -8.63 -18.31
CA ILE A 39 -8.76 -7.17 -18.08
C ILE A 39 -10.20 -6.70 -18.26
N ILE A 40 -10.85 -7.12 -19.35
CA ILE A 40 -12.23 -6.75 -19.67
C ILE A 40 -13.19 -7.21 -18.56
N ASP A 41 -13.08 -8.46 -18.11
CA ASP A 41 -13.93 -9.00 -17.05
C ASP A 41 -13.83 -8.18 -15.76
N ARG A 42 -12.61 -7.80 -15.36
CA ARG A 42 -12.37 -6.96 -14.17
C ARG A 42 -12.94 -5.55 -14.35
N MET A 43 -12.83 -4.96 -15.54
CA MET A 43 -13.41 -3.64 -15.83
C MET A 43 -14.93 -3.65 -15.77
N VAL A 44 -15.57 -4.69 -16.33
CA VAL A 44 -17.02 -4.88 -16.25
C VAL A 44 -17.45 -5.00 -14.79
N ALA A 45 -16.74 -5.80 -13.99
CA ALA A 45 -17.05 -6.01 -12.59
C ALA A 45 -16.90 -4.75 -11.73
N VAL A 46 -15.82 -3.97 -11.91
CA VAL A 46 -15.48 -2.86 -11.01
C VAL A 46 -16.11 -1.53 -11.43
N SER A 47 -16.21 -1.27 -12.75
CA SER A 47 -16.69 0.01 -13.30
C SER A 47 -18.13 -0.07 -13.81
N GLY A 48 -18.72 -1.27 -13.86
CA GLY A 48 -20.06 -1.49 -14.40
C GLY A 48 -20.17 -1.13 -15.88
N PHE A 49 -19.06 -1.27 -16.63
CA PHE A 49 -19.05 -1.09 -18.06
C PHE A 49 -19.73 -2.28 -18.74
N ASP A 50 -20.29 -2.04 -19.93
CA ASP A 50 -20.51 -3.13 -20.86
C ASP A 50 -19.18 -3.57 -21.49
N GLU A 51 -19.16 -4.78 -22.03
CA GLU A 51 -17.96 -5.38 -22.62
C GLU A 51 -17.37 -4.54 -23.77
N GLN A 52 -18.23 -3.89 -24.57
CA GLN A 52 -17.78 -3.09 -25.72
C GLN A 52 -17.06 -1.82 -25.26
N THR A 53 -17.58 -1.16 -24.22
CA THR A 53 -16.95 -0.01 -23.58
C THR A 53 -15.61 -0.39 -22.96
N ALA A 54 -15.56 -1.51 -22.21
CA ALA A 54 -14.32 -2.01 -21.63
C ALA A 54 -13.25 -2.33 -22.70
N ARG A 55 -13.66 -2.94 -23.82
CA ARG A 55 -12.80 -3.18 -24.97
C ARG A 55 -12.23 -1.90 -25.58
N SER A 56 -13.05 -0.84 -25.71
CA SER A 56 -12.60 0.45 -26.26
C SER A 56 -11.48 1.05 -25.41
N HIS A 57 -11.71 1.15 -24.10
CA HIS A 57 -10.71 1.67 -23.16
C HIS A 57 -9.42 0.85 -23.14
N LEU A 58 -9.50 -0.49 -23.24
CA LEU A 58 -8.31 -1.33 -23.32
C LEU A 58 -7.50 -1.04 -24.60
N GLN A 59 -8.15 -0.79 -25.73
CA GLN A 59 -7.45 -0.44 -26.98
C GLN A 59 -6.78 0.93 -26.89
N GLU A 60 -7.45 1.92 -26.29
CA GLU A 60 -6.89 3.25 -26.04
C GLU A 60 -5.63 3.16 -25.16
N MET A 61 -5.72 2.45 -24.03
CA MET A 61 -4.57 2.23 -23.15
C MET A 61 -3.42 1.50 -23.87
N LYS A 62 -3.70 0.49 -24.69
CA LYS A 62 -2.66 -0.20 -25.47
C LYS A 62 -1.95 0.74 -26.43
N ALA A 63 -2.66 1.66 -27.07
CA ALA A 63 -2.06 2.69 -27.92
C ALA A 63 -1.18 3.66 -27.12
N GLU A 64 -1.58 4.04 -25.90
CA GLU A 64 -0.77 4.87 -24.99
C GLU A 64 0.49 4.15 -24.50
N ILE A 65 0.40 2.85 -24.22
CA ILE A 65 1.57 2.04 -23.85
C ILE A 65 2.61 2.02 -25.01
N GLU A 66 2.16 1.85 -26.25
CA GLU A 66 3.06 1.85 -27.41
C GLU A 66 3.72 3.21 -27.68
N THR A 67 3.07 4.32 -27.29
CA THR A 67 3.55 5.68 -27.59
C THR A 67 4.32 6.32 -26.44
N GLU A 68 3.83 6.19 -25.21
CA GLU A 68 4.36 6.84 -24.01
C GLU A 68 4.81 5.84 -22.95
N SER A 69 4.64 4.53 -23.17
CA SER A 69 4.91 3.49 -22.16
C SER A 69 4.11 3.70 -20.87
N ARG A 70 2.92 4.29 -20.98
CA ARG A 70 2.01 4.59 -19.88
C ARG A 70 0.94 3.50 -19.76
N PRO A 71 1.03 2.59 -18.78
CA PRO A 71 0.02 1.56 -18.56
C PRO A 71 -1.12 2.11 -17.68
N ILE A 72 -1.66 3.27 -18.06
CA ILE A 72 -2.65 4.02 -17.29
C ILE A 72 -3.93 4.11 -18.12
N MET A 73 -5.07 4.00 -17.46
CA MET A 73 -6.38 4.23 -18.04
C MET A 73 -7.17 5.15 -17.12
N GLU A 74 -7.59 6.28 -17.66
CA GLU A 74 -8.42 7.25 -16.96
C GLU A 74 -9.89 6.99 -17.29
N VAL A 75 -10.68 6.76 -16.25
CA VAL A 75 -12.10 6.44 -16.37
C VAL A 75 -12.89 7.53 -15.67
N SER A 76 -13.68 8.29 -16.45
CA SER A 76 -14.59 9.33 -15.95
C SER A 76 -15.85 8.74 -15.29
N ARG A 77 -15.64 7.82 -14.35
CA ARG A 77 -16.66 7.22 -13.50
C ARG A 77 -16.02 6.78 -12.18
N PRO A 78 -16.72 6.88 -11.05
CA PRO A 78 -16.28 6.24 -9.81
C PRO A 78 -16.25 4.72 -9.94
N ALA A 79 -15.17 4.11 -9.45
CA ALA A 79 -15.17 2.68 -9.17
C ALA A 79 -16.13 2.38 -8.00
N ALA A 80 -16.71 1.19 -8.00
CA ALA A 80 -17.63 0.74 -6.95
C ALA A 80 -16.89 -0.20 -5.97
N PRO A 81 -16.44 0.26 -4.78
CA PRO A 81 -15.65 -0.58 -3.87
C PRO A 81 -16.36 -1.86 -3.45
N SER A 82 -17.68 -1.83 -3.31
CA SER A 82 -18.49 -3.01 -3.02
C SER A 82 -18.49 -4.04 -4.16
N ALA A 83 -18.47 -3.57 -5.41
CA ALA A 83 -18.42 -4.46 -6.58
C ALA A 83 -17.02 -5.08 -6.73
N LEU A 84 -15.97 -4.29 -6.52
CA LEU A 84 -14.59 -4.80 -6.45
C LEU A 84 -14.42 -5.84 -5.34
N TYR A 85 -14.95 -5.56 -4.15
CA TYR A 85 -14.94 -6.52 -3.04
C TYR A 85 -15.66 -7.82 -3.41
N ALA A 86 -16.84 -7.74 -4.00
CA ALA A 86 -17.61 -8.93 -4.39
C ALA A 86 -16.91 -9.75 -5.47
N ASP A 87 -16.34 -9.10 -6.49
CA ASP A 87 -15.55 -9.76 -7.55
C ASP A 87 -14.32 -10.47 -6.98
N LEU A 88 -13.55 -9.80 -6.10
CA LEU A 88 -12.41 -10.42 -5.42
C LEU A 88 -12.82 -11.58 -4.51
N GLN A 89 -13.96 -11.45 -3.82
CA GLN A 89 -14.49 -12.51 -2.97
C GLN A 89 -14.89 -13.74 -3.80
N GLU A 90 -15.57 -13.54 -4.94
CA GLU A 90 -15.99 -14.61 -5.85
C GLU A 90 -14.80 -15.38 -6.46
N MET A 91 -13.71 -14.67 -6.77
CA MET A 91 -12.49 -15.28 -7.33
C MET A 91 -11.57 -15.93 -6.29
N SER A 92 -11.89 -15.85 -5.00
CA SER A 92 -11.00 -16.26 -3.92
C SER A 92 -11.57 -17.44 -3.13
N THR A 93 -10.68 -18.29 -2.63
CA THR A 93 -11.02 -19.34 -1.67
C THR A 93 -10.91 -18.87 -0.22
N SER A 94 -10.11 -17.83 0.04
CA SER A 94 -9.89 -17.27 1.37
C SER A 94 -9.47 -15.80 1.31
N SER A 95 -9.57 -15.11 2.44
CA SER A 95 -9.13 -13.73 2.59
C SER A 95 -8.64 -13.45 4.00
N GLU A 96 -7.65 -12.57 4.15
CA GLU A 96 -7.13 -12.13 5.44
C GLU A 96 -6.63 -10.68 5.39
N PHE A 97 -6.58 -10.02 6.54
CA PHE A 97 -5.96 -8.70 6.64
C PHE A 97 -4.44 -8.86 6.81
N SER A 98 -3.67 -8.03 6.10
CA SER A 98 -2.24 -7.91 6.35
C SER A 98 -2.00 -7.36 7.75
N LEU A 99 -0.86 -7.74 8.32
CA LEU A 99 -0.36 -7.08 9.53
C LEU A 99 -0.22 -5.58 9.30
N THR A 100 -0.33 -4.84 10.40
CA THR A 100 -0.19 -3.40 10.43
C THR A 100 0.97 -3.01 11.35
N TYR A 101 1.54 -1.85 11.09
CA TYR A 101 2.78 -1.40 11.72
C TYR A 101 2.67 0.05 12.22
N GLY A 102 1.49 0.52 12.64
CA GLY A 102 1.31 1.86 13.19
C GLY A 102 1.18 2.98 12.15
N GLU A 103 1.54 2.71 10.90
CA GLU A 103 1.51 3.67 9.77
C GLU A 103 0.10 4.03 9.30
N GLY A 104 -0.94 3.39 9.84
CA GLY A 104 -2.32 3.68 9.45
C GLY A 104 -2.73 3.05 8.13
N SER A 105 -2.15 1.90 7.78
CA SER A 105 -2.52 1.15 6.58
C SER A 105 -2.55 -0.35 6.84
N THR A 106 -3.53 -1.02 6.26
CA THR A 106 -3.59 -2.49 6.13
C THR A 106 -4.07 -2.84 4.72
N ALA A 107 -3.96 -4.09 4.31
CA ALA A 107 -4.56 -4.59 3.09
C ALA A 107 -5.45 -5.79 3.39
N LEU A 108 -6.68 -5.80 2.85
CA LEU A 108 -7.46 -7.03 2.77
C LEU A 108 -6.97 -7.83 1.55
N MET A 109 -6.32 -8.95 1.81
CA MET A 109 -5.70 -9.83 0.83
C MET A 109 -6.66 -10.96 0.47
N PHE A 110 -6.82 -11.25 -0.82
CA PHE A 110 -7.69 -12.30 -1.34
C PHE A 110 -6.86 -13.36 -2.04
N TYR A 111 -7.04 -14.62 -1.66
CA TYR A 111 -6.25 -15.74 -2.15
C TYR A 111 -7.11 -16.76 -2.88
N ASP A 112 -6.61 -17.19 -4.03
CA ASP A 112 -7.07 -18.34 -4.79
C ASP A 112 -6.08 -19.48 -4.50
N GLU A 113 -6.48 -20.40 -3.62
CA GLU A 113 -5.59 -21.34 -2.94
C GLU A 113 -4.46 -20.61 -2.20
N GLU A 114 -3.20 -20.78 -2.61
CA GLU A 114 -2.04 -20.10 -2.03
C GLU A 114 -1.60 -18.87 -2.85
N ARG A 115 -2.27 -18.59 -3.98
CA ARG A 115 -1.91 -17.50 -4.90
C ARG A 115 -2.70 -16.25 -4.55
N LEU A 116 -2.00 -15.12 -4.41
CA LEU A 116 -2.66 -13.81 -4.24
C LEU A 116 -3.45 -13.47 -5.52
N ALA A 117 -4.78 -13.43 -5.40
CA ALA A 117 -5.68 -13.08 -6.49
C ALA A 117 -5.89 -11.56 -6.58
N GLY A 118 -5.89 -10.87 -5.44
CA GLY A 118 -5.97 -9.41 -5.38
C GLY A 118 -5.92 -8.89 -3.94
N LYS A 119 -5.93 -7.57 -3.80
CA LYS A 119 -5.96 -6.91 -2.49
C LYS A 119 -6.69 -5.57 -2.55
N ILE A 120 -7.26 -5.16 -1.41
CA ILE A 120 -7.81 -3.82 -1.20
C ILE A 120 -6.99 -3.15 -0.10
N ASN A 121 -6.33 -2.04 -0.42
CA ASN A 121 -5.60 -1.26 0.57
C ASN A 121 -6.60 -0.39 1.37
N CYS A 122 -6.49 -0.43 2.69
CA CYS A 122 -7.39 0.24 3.62
C CYS A 122 -6.61 1.23 4.47
N VAL A 123 -7.17 2.43 4.66
CA VAL A 123 -6.67 3.40 5.63
C VAL A 123 -7.19 3.03 7.02
N VAL A 124 -6.27 2.98 7.98
CA VAL A 124 -6.54 2.72 9.39
C VAL A 124 -6.28 4.01 10.16
N PRO A 125 -7.20 4.48 11.01
CA PRO A 125 -6.91 5.61 11.88
C PRO A 125 -5.66 5.36 12.71
N ASN A 126 -4.71 6.29 12.64
CA ASN A 126 -3.46 6.22 13.39
C ASN A 126 -3.12 7.55 14.08
N HIS A 127 -2.21 7.45 15.05
CA HIS A 127 -1.64 8.58 15.76
C HIS A 127 -0.13 8.55 15.60
N ARG A 128 0.44 9.72 15.32
CA ARG A 128 1.89 9.96 15.34
C ARG A 128 2.20 10.89 16.50
N ILE A 129 3.00 10.41 17.45
CA ILE A 129 3.47 11.18 18.61
C ILE A 129 4.96 11.42 18.42
N VAL A 130 5.37 12.69 18.50
CA VAL A 130 6.75 13.12 18.21
C VAL A 130 7.29 13.89 19.40
N HIS A 131 8.42 13.45 19.94
CA HIS A 131 9.18 14.14 20.98
C HIS A 131 10.55 14.55 20.42
N GLU A 132 10.89 15.83 20.54
CA GLU A 132 12.24 16.33 20.27
C GLU A 132 12.94 16.56 21.61
N ILE A 133 14.03 15.83 21.86
CA ILE A 133 14.74 15.86 23.14
C ILE A 133 16.23 16.02 22.84
N ASP A 134 16.81 17.16 23.23
CA ASP A 134 18.24 17.44 23.12
C ASP A 134 18.86 17.24 21.72
N GLY A 135 18.05 17.41 20.67
CA GLY A 135 18.45 17.29 19.26
C GLY A 135 17.77 16.14 18.53
N PRO A 136 17.87 14.88 19.00
CA PRO A 136 17.15 13.76 18.41
C PRO A 136 15.63 13.89 18.42
N THR A 137 15.00 13.33 17.38
CA THR A 137 13.55 13.19 17.27
C THR A 137 13.14 11.75 17.50
N TYR A 138 12.20 11.53 18.41
CA TYR A 138 11.64 10.22 18.74
C TYR A 138 10.18 10.20 18.30
N THR A 139 9.82 9.24 17.46
CA THR A 139 8.47 9.08 16.93
C THR A 139 7.90 7.74 17.36
N VAL A 140 6.69 7.77 17.93
CA VAL A 140 5.84 6.58 18.13
C VAL A 140 4.63 6.71 17.22
N LYS A 141 4.41 5.72 16.36
CA LYS A 141 3.19 5.59 15.57
C LYS A 141 2.38 4.42 16.08
N VAL A 142 1.08 4.63 16.26
CA VAL A 142 0.14 3.58 16.67
C VAL A 142 -1.13 3.66 15.84
N ASP A 143 -1.64 2.52 15.41
CA ASP A 143 -2.89 2.46 14.66
C ASP A 143 -3.99 1.72 15.45
N LYS A 144 -5.24 1.91 14.99
CA LYS A 144 -6.42 1.35 15.66
C LYS A 144 -6.53 -0.17 15.60
N LEU A 145 -5.74 -0.83 14.76
CA LEU A 145 -5.66 -2.29 14.67
C LEU A 145 -4.52 -2.87 15.53
N GLY A 146 -3.80 -2.02 16.27
CA GLY A 146 -2.78 -2.42 17.22
C GLY A 146 -1.37 -2.47 16.64
N GLY A 147 -1.16 -2.01 15.40
CA GLY A 147 0.19 -1.86 14.87
C GLY A 147 0.92 -0.71 15.56
N VAL A 148 2.24 -0.88 15.71
CA VAL A 148 3.14 0.07 16.36
C VAL A 148 4.43 0.18 15.55
N ASP A 149 4.91 1.40 15.35
CA ASP A 149 6.23 1.69 14.78
C ASP A 149 6.98 2.71 15.64
N LEU A 150 8.27 2.44 15.86
CA LEU A 150 9.16 3.21 16.72
C LEU A 150 10.34 3.69 15.88
N TYR A 151 10.51 5.00 15.80
CA TYR A 151 11.51 5.61 14.94
C TYR A 151 12.30 6.69 15.68
N VAL A 152 13.61 6.72 15.46
CA VAL A 152 14.52 7.72 16.04
C VAL A 152 15.35 8.35 14.94
N GLU A 153 15.31 9.68 14.87
CA GLU A 153 16.15 10.49 13.98
C GLU A 153 17.21 11.18 14.82
N PRO A 154 18.47 10.69 14.83
CA PRO A 154 19.56 11.38 15.48
C PRO A 154 19.96 12.65 14.71
N ALA A 155 20.70 13.54 15.35
CA ALA A 155 21.34 14.64 14.63
C ALA A 155 22.36 14.10 13.60
N PRO A 156 22.67 14.86 12.54
CA PRO A 156 23.60 14.41 11.49
C PRO A 156 24.95 13.96 12.05
N GLY A 157 25.34 12.72 11.72
CA GLY A 157 26.61 12.13 12.16
C GLY A 157 26.60 11.58 13.58
N GLU A 158 25.48 11.64 14.29
CA GLU A 158 25.35 11.09 15.63
C GLU A 158 24.76 9.68 15.62
N ARG A 159 25.12 8.91 16.65
CA ARG A 159 24.51 7.62 16.95
C ARG A 159 24.07 7.63 18.40
N ILE A 160 22.81 7.29 18.63
CA ILE A 160 22.22 7.24 19.97
C ILE A 160 22.40 5.82 20.52
N PRO A 161 22.92 5.65 21.76
CA PRO A 161 22.98 4.35 22.41
C PRO A 161 21.59 3.74 22.60
N GLU A 162 21.50 2.42 22.56
CA GLU A 162 20.24 1.69 22.65
C GLU A 162 19.51 1.91 23.97
N GLU A 163 20.24 1.89 25.08
CA GLU A 163 19.68 2.20 26.39
C GLU A 163 19.02 3.59 26.44
N THR A 164 19.51 4.53 25.64
CA THR A 164 19.01 5.91 25.64
C THR A 164 17.66 5.99 24.95
N TYR A 165 17.55 5.50 23.71
CA TYR A 165 16.27 5.56 23.01
C TYR A 165 15.22 4.63 23.60
N THR A 166 15.62 3.47 24.15
CA THR A 166 14.69 2.56 24.82
C THR A 166 14.07 3.21 26.06
N ALA A 167 14.85 3.93 26.87
CA ALA A 167 14.32 4.66 28.02
C ALA A 167 13.33 5.78 27.62
N VAL A 168 13.61 6.48 26.52
CA VAL A 168 12.70 7.49 25.96
C VAL A 168 11.40 6.84 25.49
N PHE A 169 11.46 5.75 24.73
CA PHE A 169 10.25 5.06 24.27
C PHE A 169 9.42 4.48 25.41
N LYS A 170 10.04 3.97 26.48
CA LYS A 170 9.32 3.54 27.70
C LYS A 170 8.52 4.68 28.31
N THR A 171 9.14 5.85 28.41
CA THR A 171 8.48 7.07 28.87
C THR A 171 7.31 7.43 27.96
N MET A 172 7.51 7.42 26.64
CA MET A 172 6.45 7.70 25.66
C MET A 172 5.30 6.70 25.75
N PHE A 173 5.58 5.40 25.89
CA PHE A 173 4.57 4.34 26.03
C PHE A 173 3.71 4.58 27.26
N ARG A 174 4.34 4.81 28.42
CA ARG A 174 3.62 5.14 29.65
C ARG A 174 2.71 6.34 29.48
N ASP A 175 3.21 7.40 28.85
CA ASP A 175 2.48 8.67 28.70
C ASP A 175 1.24 8.53 27.79
N ILE A 176 1.22 7.54 26.89
CA ILE A 176 0.06 7.20 26.05
C ILE A 176 -0.72 5.96 26.54
N GLY A 177 -0.40 5.44 27.74
CA GLY A 177 -1.10 4.33 28.37
C GLY A 177 -0.74 2.94 27.84
N LEU A 178 0.39 2.79 27.14
CA LEU A 178 0.94 1.51 26.71
C LEU A 178 1.93 0.93 27.75
N PRO A 179 2.14 -0.40 27.78
CA PRO A 179 3.05 -1.03 28.73
C PRO A 179 4.52 -0.70 28.42
N GLU A 180 5.23 -0.08 29.35
CA GLU A 180 6.67 0.23 29.19
C GLU A 180 7.51 -1.01 28.84
N ALA A 181 7.19 -2.16 29.44
CA ALA A 181 7.90 -3.42 29.20
C ALA A 181 7.80 -3.90 27.75
N ALA A 182 6.77 -3.50 26.99
CA ALA A 182 6.62 -3.90 25.59
C ALA A 182 7.72 -3.32 24.70
N VAL A 183 8.35 -2.21 25.09
CA VAL A 183 9.48 -1.62 24.34
C VAL A 183 10.67 -2.60 24.27
N ASP A 184 10.85 -3.44 25.29
CA ASP A 184 11.95 -4.42 25.34
C ASP A 184 11.75 -5.59 24.34
N GLU A 185 10.59 -5.69 23.70
CA GLU A 185 10.28 -6.71 22.69
C GLU A 185 10.67 -6.28 21.26
N TYR A 186 11.03 -5.01 21.06
CA TYR A 186 11.38 -4.46 19.74
C TYR A 186 12.89 -4.58 19.47
N GLU A 187 13.23 -4.93 18.23
CA GLU A 187 14.59 -4.87 17.72
C GLU A 187 14.77 -3.59 16.88
N PHE A 188 15.77 -2.79 17.22
CA PHE A 188 16.06 -1.54 16.51
C PHE A 188 17.17 -1.74 15.49
N THR A 189 16.94 -1.24 14.27
CA THR A 189 17.95 -1.26 13.20
C THR A 189 18.42 0.15 12.88
N TYR A 190 19.74 0.33 12.81
CA TYR A 190 20.32 1.60 12.42
C TYR A 190 20.47 1.65 10.90
N SER A 191 19.72 2.54 10.24
CA SER A 191 19.93 2.89 8.84
C SER A 191 20.63 4.24 8.73
N ALA A 192 21.80 4.27 8.11
CA ALA A 192 22.39 5.55 7.72
C ALA A 192 21.49 6.21 6.67
N SER A 193 20.97 7.39 6.99
CA SER A 193 20.29 8.24 6.02
C SER A 193 21.28 8.62 4.92
N ALA A 194 20.99 8.26 3.67
CA ALA A 194 21.80 8.56 2.49
C ALA A 194 21.39 9.87 1.80
N TRP A 195 20.95 10.85 2.60
CA TRP A 195 20.53 12.16 2.11
C TRP A 195 21.66 13.19 2.21
#